data_AF-A0A819VDY9-F1
#
_entry.id   AF-A0A819VDY9-F1
#
_cell.length_a   1.000
_cell.length_b   1.000
_cell.length_c   1.000
_cell.angle_alpha   90.00
_cell.angle_beta   90.00
_cell.angle_gamma   90.00
#
_symmetry.space_group_name_H-M   'P 1'
#
loop_
_entity.id
_entity.type
_entity.pdbx_description
1 polymer ?
#
loop_
_entity_poly.entity_id
_entity_poly.type
_entity_poly.pdbx_seq_one_letter_code
_entity_poly.pdbx_strand_id
1 'polypeptide(L)'
;QIALSKKYQFQDIKKYVYEEYFARQIYWIERKNVVRNLFDIRSRDLPAIFDTAKVSNHLLVFNLSMAETFIYPGAKECLDQAYGYPPDAVVEEFQQRLKTIKAIDQYSQLMKVIEMKNIQSSDDTIDFLIESIQISNAQGYTRIRSPSEERKRRYHSSTYDDDYSRYSYKRYKY
;
A
#
# COMPACT_ATOMS: atom_id res chain seq x y z
N GLN A 1 -2.27 2.38 34.83
CA GLN A 1 -1.07 2.80 34.10
C GLN A 1 -1.24 2.34 32.66
N ILE A 2 -1.41 3.27 31.72
CA ILE A 2 -1.54 2.90 30.30
C ILE A 2 -0.13 2.56 29.81
N ALA A 3 0.06 1.31 29.38
CA ALA A 3 1.34 0.82 28.89
C ALA A 3 1.57 1.30 27.45
N LEU A 4 1.91 2.58 27.27
CA LEU A 4 2.51 3.03 26.02
C LEU A 4 3.93 2.44 25.96
N SER A 5 4.07 1.44 25.11
CA SER A 5 5.29 0.72 24.86
C SER A 5 6.31 1.62 24.16
N LYS A 6 7.55 1.72 24.67
CA LYS A 6 8.68 2.37 23.96
C LYS A 6 9.10 1.63 22.68
N LYS A 7 8.42 0.53 22.32
CA LYS A 7 8.80 -0.38 21.24
C LYS A 7 8.63 0.22 19.83
N TYR A 8 7.74 1.20 19.67
CA TYR A 8 7.45 1.77 18.35
C TYR A 8 7.49 3.29 18.41
N GLN A 9 8.34 3.91 17.60
CA GLN A 9 8.33 5.35 17.35
C GLN A 9 7.44 5.66 16.15
N PHE A 10 7.04 6.93 16.01
CA PHE A 10 6.23 7.38 14.87
C PHE A 10 6.83 6.97 13.52
N GLN A 11 8.16 6.99 13.37
CA GLN A 11 8.83 6.58 12.14
C GLN A 11 8.63 5.09 11.81
N ASP A 12 8.63 4.22 12.83
CA ASP A 12 8.38 2.78 12.63
C ASP A 12 6.94 2.55 12.17
N ILE A 13 5.98 3.23 12.80
CA ILE A 13 4.55 3.14 12.46
C ILE A 13 4.31 3.68 11.04
N LYS A 14 4.91 4.81 10.71
CA LYS A 14 4.82 5.45 9.39
C LYS A 14 5.23 4.46 8.29
N LYS A 15 6.35 3.74 8.47
CA LYS A 15 6.78 2.70 7.51
C LYS A 15 5.73 1.61 7.32
N TYR A 16 5.26 0.99 8.41
CA TYR A 16 4.26 -0.09 8.32
C TYR A 16 2.95 0.37 7.69
N VAL A 17 2.48 1.57 8.03
CA VAL A 17 1.26 2.15 7.47
C VAL A 17 1.39 2.38 5.96
N TYR A 18 2.57 2.82 5.47
CA TYR A 18 2.79 2.95 4.04
C TYR A 18 2.84 1.60 3.32
N GLU A 19 3.64 0.65 3.81
CA GLU A 19 3.74 -0.68 3.20
C GLU A 19 2.35 -1.31 3.05
N GLU A 20 1.54 -1.24 4.11
CA GLU A 20 0.17 -1.73 4.12
C GLU A 20 -0.75 -0.99 3.14
N TYR A 21 -0.62 0.34 3.07
CA TYR A 21 -1.38 1.16 2.13
C TYR A 21 -1.05 0.82 0.68
N PHE A 22 0.23 0.83 0.30
CA PHE A 22 0.63 0.58 -1.08
C PHE A 22 0.34 -0.86 -1.50
N ALA A 23 0.49 -1.84 -0.61
CA ALA A 23 0.10 -3.22 -0.88
C ALA A 23 -1.40 -3.32 -1.24
N ARG A 24 -2.28 -2.67 -0.46
CA ARG A 24 -3.72 -2.60 -0.78
C ARG A 24 -4.00 -1.78 -2.03
N GLN A 25 -3.19 -0.77 -2.31
CA GLN A 25 -3.32 0.02 -3.52
C GLN A 25 -3.13 -0.85 -4.76
N ILE A 26 -2.12 -1.72 -4.77
CA ILE A 26 -1.88 -2.69 -5.85
C ILE A 26 -3.08 -3.60 -6.06
N TYR A 27 -3.67 -4.11 -4.99
CA TYR A 27 -4.91 -4.88 -5.06
C TYR A 27 -6.05 -4.13 -5.77
N TRP A 28 -6.28 -2.86 -5.42
CA TRP A 28 -7.33 -2.08 -6.05
C TRP A 28 -7.06 -1.78 -7.52
N ILE A 29 -5.80 -1.48 -7.86
CA ILE A 29 -5.37 -1.23 -9.24
C ILE A 29 -5.62 -2.49 -10.09
N GLU A 30 -5.21 -3.67 -9.61
CA GLU A 30 -5.43 -4.95 -10.29
C GLU A 30 -6.92 -5.24 -10.43
N ARG A 31 -7.67 -5.19 -9.32
CA ARG A 31 -9.09 -5.55 -9.29
C ARG A 31 -9.95 -4.68 -10.21
N LYS A 32 -9.58 -3.41 -10.38
CA LYS A 32 -10.30 -2.45 -11.23
C LYS A 32 -9.69 -2.30 -12.62
N ASN A 33 -8.62 -3.03 -12.94
CA ASN A 33 -7.89 -2.95 -14.22
C ASN A 33 -7.55 -1.51 -14.62
N VAL A 34 -7.09 -0.70 -13.66
CA VAL A 34 -6.85 0.75 -13.85
C VAL A 34 -5.70 0.98 -14.83
N VAL A 35 -4.68 0.12 -14.75
CA VAL A 35 -3.55 0.10 -15.67
C VAL A 35 -3.46 -1.24 -16.36
N ARG A 36 -2.98 -1.25 -17.60
CA ARG A 36 -2.81 -2.50 -18.38
C ARG A 36 -1.69 -3.39 -17.84
N ASN A 37 -0.64 -2.77 -17.30
CA ASN A 37 0.52 -3.47 -16.77
C ASN A 37 1.02 -2.74 -15.52
N LEU A 38 0.99 -3.42 -14.37
CA LEU A 38 1.45 -2.89 -13.08
C LEU A 38 2.97 -2.64 -13.04
N PHE A 39 3.74 -3.24 -13.96
CA PHE A 39 5.17 -3.01 -14.10
C PHE A 39 5.51 -1.89 -15.12
N ASP A 40 4.51 -1.24 -15.72
CA ASP A 40 4.67 -0.10 -16.66
C ASP A 40 3.67 1.01 -16.28
N ILE A 41 3.65 1.38 -15.00
CA ILE A 41 2.86 2.52 -14.49
C ILE A 41 3.57 3.81 -14.87
N ARG A 42 2.82 4.82 -15.31
CA ARG A 42 3.34 6.14 -15.70
C ARG A 42 2.71 7.22 -14.85
N SER A 43 3.35 8.39 -14.78
CA SER A 43 2.91 9.50 -13.92
C SER A 43 1.49 9.97 -14.26
N ARG A 44 1.07 9.86 -15.53
CA ARG A 44 -0.29 10.16 -16.00
C ARG A 44 -1.37 9.20 -15.46
N ASP A 45 -0.98 8.00 -15.03
CA ASP A 45 -1.91 6.98 -14.52
C ASP A 45 -2.20 7.20 -13.03
N LEU A 46 -1.36 7.96 -12.32
CA LEU A 46 -1.47 8.19 -10.89
C LEU A 46 -2.85 8.73 -10.49
N PRO A 47 -3.39 9.83 -11.08
CA PRO A 47 -4.70 10.32 -10.69
C PRO A 47 -5.80 9.25 -10.70
N ALA A 48 -5.85 8.43 -11.76
CA ALA A 48 -6.81 7.34 -11.88
C ALA A 48 -6.57 6.24 -10.83
N ILE A 49 -5.31 5.86 -10.61
CA ILE A 49 -4.92 4.92 -9.56
C ILE A 49 -5.43 5.41 -8.19
N PHE A 50 -5.21 6.68 -7.84
CA PHE A 50 -5.62 7.22 -6.56
C PHE A 50 -7.14 7.31 -6.42
N ASP A 51 -7.86 7.74 -7.46
CA ASP A 51 -9.32 7.82 -7.44
C ASP A 51 -9.97 6.45 -7.20
N THR A 52 -9.34 5.38 -7.68
CA THR A 52 -9.90 4.03 -7.53
C THR A 52 -9.87 3.50 -6.10
N ALA A 53 -9.10 4.10 -5.20
CA ALA A 53 -8.93 3.65 -3.82
C ALA A 53 -9.15 4.78 -2.79
N LYS A 54 -10.08 5.70 -3.06
CA LYS A 54 -10.35 6.88 -2.23
C LYS A 54 -10.46 6.60 -0.72
N VAL A 55 -11.14 5.52 -0.34
CA VAL A 55 -11.25 5.11 1.08
C VAL A 55 -9.90 4.72 1.67
N SER A 56 -9.08 3.96 0.94
CA SER A 56 -7.73 3.59 1.37
C SER A 56 -6.83 4.82 1.53
N ASN A 57 -6.98 5.82 0.65
CA ASN A 57 -6.26 7.09 0.76
C ASN A 57 -6.63 7.82 2.06
N HIS A 58 -7.92 7.93 2.38
CA HIS A 58 -8.38 8.55 3.62
C HIS A 58 -7.89 7.80 4.85
N LEU A 59 -7.90 6.46 4.82
CA LEU A 59 -7.39 5.64 5.91
C LEU A 59 -5.88 5.80 6.12
N LEU A 60 -5.10 5.94 5.05
CA LEU A 60 -3.67 6.25 5.14
C LEU A 60 -3.45 7.54 5.92
N VAL A 61 -4.07 8.64 5.48
CA VAL A 61 -3.88 9.95 6.11
C VAL A 61 -4.39 9.96 7.54
N PHE A 62 -5.52 9.30 7.79
CA PHE A 62 -6.08 9.13 9.13
C PHE A 62 -5.09 8.40 10.06
N ASN A 63 -4.54 7.27 9.63
CA ASN A 63 -3.60 6.48 10.44
C ASN A 63 -2.32 7.26 10.74
N LEU A 64 -1.79 8.00 9.75
CA LEU A 64 -0.62 8.86 9.95
C LEU A 64 -0.94 10.00 10.93
N SER A 65 -2.08 10.66 10.76
CA SER A 65 -2.50 11.76 11.65
C SER A 65 -2.72 11.26 13.08
N MET A 66 -3.37 10.10 13.26
CA MET A 66 -3.53 9.47 14.56
C MET A 66 -2.18 9.19 15.23
N ALA A 67 -1.26 8.59 14.47
CA ALA A 67 0.05 8.25 15.00
C ALA A 67 0.86 9.51 15.36
N GLU A 68 0.79 10.56 14.55
CA GLU A 68 1.46 11.83 14.86
C GLU A 68 0.87 12.50 16.11
N THR A 69 -0.46 12.55 16.21
CA THR A 69 -1.16 13.21 17.33
C THR A 69 -1.00 12.47 18.65
N PHE A 70 -1.01 11.13 18.63
CA PHE A 70 -1.09 10.33 19.87
C PHE A 70 0.16 9.49 20.18
N ILE A 71 1.14 9.43 19.27
CA ILE A 71 2.35 8.61 19.42
C ILE A 71 3.59 9.50 19.24
N TYR A 72 3.77 10.41 20.20
CA TYR A 72 4.91 11.33 20.27
C TYR A 72 5.67 11.20 21.61
N PRO A 73 6.94 11.64 21.69
CA PRO A 73 7.68 11.67 22.94
C PRO A 73 6.98 12.56 23.98
N GLY A 74 6.56 12.00 25.13
CA GLY A 74 5.79 12.72 26.14
C GLY A 74 4.29 12.41 26.15
N ALA A 75 3.78 11.68 25.16
CA ALA A 75 2.35 11.34 25.08
C ALA A 75 1.88 10.55 26.32
N LYS A 76 2.73 9.65 26.83
CA LYS A 76 2.42 8.87 28.04
C LYS A 76 2.27 9.76 29.27
N GLU A 77 3.23 10.65 29.48
CA GLU A 77 3.24 11.58 30.62
C GLU A 77 2.03 12.52 30.57
N CYS A 78 1.68 13.00 29.37
CA CYS A 78 0.50 13.83 29.15
C CYS A 78 -0.80 13.07 29.47
N LEU A 79 -0.93 11.83 28.99
CA LEU A 79 -2.09 10.99 29.31
C LEU A 79 -2.15 10.64 30.78
N ASP A 80 -1.03 10.27 31.41
CA ASP A 80 -0.98 9.94 32.85
C ASP A 80 -1.40 11.17 33.70
N GLN A 81 -1.02 12.40 33.33
CA GLN A 81 -1.45 13.64 33.98
C GLN A 81 -2.95 13.94 33.78
N ALA A 82 -3.51 13.52 32.65
CA ALA A 82 -4.92 13.69 32.31
C ALA A 82 -5.77 12.44 32.61
N TYR A 83 -5.35 11.61 33.57
CA TYR A 83 -6.06 10.40 34.01
C TYR A 83 -6.38 9.39 32.88
N GLY A 84 -5.52 9.34 31.87
CA GLY A 84 -5.63 8.47 30.71
C GLY A 84 -6.44 9.05 29.55
N TYR A 85 -6.96 10.27 29.68
CA TYR A 85 -7.70 10.95 28.60
C TYR A 85 -6.78 11.90 27.83
N PRO A 86 -6.88 11.97 26.49
CA PRO A 86 -6.22 13.03 25.74
C PRO A 86 -6.83 14.39 26.11
N PRO A 87 -6.03 15.47 26.22
CA PRO A 87 -6.56 16.81 26.48
C PRO A 87 -7.55 17.26 25.41
N ASP A 88 -8.59 18.01 25.80
CA ASP A 88 -9.64 18.47 24.88
C ASP A 88 -9.08 19.22 23.67
N ALA A 89 -8.07 20.07 23.86
CA ALA A 89 -7.42 20.80 22.78
C ALA A 89 -6.79 19.87 21.72
N VAL A 90 -6.21 18.74 22.15
CA VAL A 90 -5.63 17.72 21.25
C VAL A 90 -6.75 17.02 20.47
N VAL A 91 -7.87 16.71 21.14
CA VAL A 91 -9.04 16.10 20.50
C VAL A 91 -9.67 17.05 19.49
N GLU A 92 -9.85 18.31 19.84
CA GLU A 92 -10.38 19.35 18.94
C GLU A 92 -9.50 19.56 17.72
N GLU A 93 -8.18 19.66 17.91
CA GLU A 93 -7.22 19.76 16.80
C GLU A 93 -7.34 18.55 15.87
N PHE A 94 -7.38 17.35 16.45
CA PHE A 94 -7.54 16.12 15.67
C PHE A 94 -8.87 16.09 14.90
N GLN A 95 -9.98 16.53 15.51
CA GLN A 95 -11.27 16.65 14.83
C GLN A 95 -11.22 17.62 13.64
N GLN A 96 -10.47 18.71 13.73
CA GLN A 96 -10.27 19.61 12.59
C GLN A 96 -9.45 18.92 11.48
N ARG A 97 -8.38 18.19 11.84
CA ARG A 97 -7.62 17.37 10.88
C ARG A 97 -8.51 16.35 10.16
N LEU A 98 -9.48 15.73 10.85
CA LEU A 98 -10.45 14.82 10.21
C LEU A 98 -11.29 15.49 9.11
N LYS A 99 -11.64 16.77 9.26
CA LYS A 99 -12.36 17.50 8.21
C LYS A 99 -11.47 17.68 6.98
N THR A 100 -10.20 18.02 7.19
CA THR A 100 -9.20 18.11 6.11
C THR A 100 -9.03 16.77 5.40
N ILE A 101 -8.92 15.66 6.14
CA ILE A 101 -8.80 14.32 5.56
C ILE A 101 -9.99 13.98 4.67
N LYS A 102 -11.21 14.25 5.14
CA LYS A 102 -12.44 14.00 4.37
C LYS A 102 -12.53 14.84 3.09
N ALA A 103 -11.90 16.01 3.09
CA ALA A 103 -11.87 16.90 1.94
C ALA A 103 -10.86 16.47 0.86
N ILE A 104 -9.95 15.52 1.15
CA ILE A 104 -8.99 15.01 0.17
C ILE A 104 -9.74 14.28 -0.94
N ASP A 105 -9.73 14.87 -2.14
CA ASP A 105 -10.43 14.34 -3.30
C ASP A 105 -9.54 14.13 -4.52
N GLN A 106 -8.32 14.66 -4.50
CA GLN A 106 -7.38 14.59 -5.61
C GLN A 106 -6.00 14.09 -5.16
N TYR A 107 -5.30 13.42 -6.08
CA TYR A 107 -3.93 12.95 -5.87
C TYR A 107 -2.98 14.04 -5.37
N SER A 108 -3.02 15.23 -5.98
CA SER A 108 -2.14 16.35 -5.60
C SER A 108 -2.34 16.81 -4.15
N GLN A 109 -3.58 16.76 -3.64
CA GLN A 109 -3.89 17.09 -2.26
C GLN A 109 -3.39 15.99 -1.32
N LEU A 110 -3.62 14.73 -1.68
CA LEU A 110 -3.12 13.60 -0.90
C LEU A 110 -1.60 13.70 -0.72
N MET A 111 -0.86 13.91 -1.82
CA MET A 111 0.61 14.03 -1.79
C MET A 111 1.11 15.17 -0.91
N LYS A 112 0.40 16.30 -0.90
CA LYS A 112 0.73 17.43 0.01
C LYS A 112 0.56 17.05 1.48
N VAL A 113 -0.47 16.26 1.80
CA VAL A 113 -0.79 15.92 3.20
C VAL A 113 0.09 14.79 3.73
N ILE A 114 0.48 13.83 2.89
CA ILE A 114 1.19 12.62 3.37
C ILE A 114 2.69 12.81 3.58
N GLU A 115 3.27 13.99 3.33
CA GLU A 115 4.71 14.32 3.42
C GLU A 115 5.60 13.08 3.53
N MET A 116 5.72 12.39 2.41
CA MET A 116 6.46 11.15 2.37
C MET A 116 7.94 11.48 2.42
N LYS A 117 8.61 11.05 3.49
CA LYS A 117 10.07 11.00 3.48
C LYS A 117 10.45 10.01 2.38
N ASN A 118 10.98 10.53 1.27
CA ASN A 118 11.46 9.82 0.07
C ASN A 118 10.48 9.70 -1.11
N ILE A 119 9.27 10.29 -1.06
CA ILE A 119 8.45 10.49 -2.27
C ILE A 119 8.29 11.98 -2.50
N GLN A 120 9.23 12.53 -3.25
CA GLN A 120 9.26 13.95 -3.63
C GLN A 120 8.69 14.17 -5.02
N SER A 121 8.54 13.09 -5.79
CA SER A 121 8.08 13.12 -7.18
C SER A 121 7.04 12.05 -7.48
N SER A 122 6.37 12.21 -8.61
CA SER A 122 5.52 11.16 -9.17
C SER A 122 6.31 9.90 -9.51
N ASP A 123 7.58 10.02 -9.88
CA ASP A 123 8.43 8.88 -10.22
C ASP A 123 8.74 8.04 -8.98
N ASP A 124 9.06 8.68 -7.85
CA ASP A 124 9.21 7.98 -6.57
C ASP A 124 7.91 7.23 -6.20
N THR A 125 6.74 7.84 -6.46
CA THR A 125 5.44 7.19 -6.20
C THR A 125 5.27 5.92 -7.02
N ILE A 126 5.71 5.95 -8.28
CA ILE A 126 5.64 4.82 -9.19
C ILE A 126 6.59 3.72 -8.73
N ASP A 127 7.82 4.06 -8.37
CA ASP A 127 8.79 3.08 -7.87
C ASP A 127 8.25 2.35 -6.64
N PHE A 128 7.70 3.10 -5.67
CA PHE A 128 7.06 2.51 -4.50
C PHE A 128 5.86 1.61 -4.85
N LEU A 129 5.04 1.98 -5.83
CA LEU A 129 3.94 1.13 -6.31
C LEU A 129 4.49 -0.18 -6.90
N ILE A 130 5.52 -0.11 -7.75
CA ILE A 130 6.12 -1.27 -8.39
C ILE A 130 6.74 -2.21 -7.34
N GLU A 131 7.49 -1.67 -6.38
CA GLU A 131 8.06 -2.44 -5.27
C GLU A 131 6.97 -3.12 -4.42
N SER A 132 5.87 -2.40 -4.17
CA SER A 132 4.76 -2.89 -3.36
C SER A 132 3.97 -4.04 -3.98
N ILE A 133 4.20 -4.38 -5.25
CA ILE A 133 3.65 -5.60 -5.85
C ILE A 133 4.12 -6.84 -5.08
N GLN A 134 5.41 -6.86 -4.70
CA GLN A 134 5.98 -7.99 -3.94
C GLN A 134 5.35 -8.08 -2.55
N ILE A 135 5.18 -6.94 -1.88
CA ILE A 135 4.56 -6.84 -0.56
C ILE A 135 3.11 -7.32 -0.62
N SER A 136 2.34 -6.83 -1.60
CA SER A 136 0.95 -7.22 -1.84
C SER A 136 0.80 -8.73 -2.06
N ASN A 137 1.69 -9.32 -2.86
CA ASN A 137 1.71 -10.77 -3.07
C ASN A 137 2.08 -11.54 -1.79
N ALA A 138 3.09 -11.09 -1.05
CA ALA A 138 3.55 -11.73 0.19
C ALA A 138 2.47 -11.69 1.28
N GLN A 139 1.68 -10.62 1.34
CA GLN A 139 0.54 -10.47 2.24
C GLN A 139 -0.72 -11.20 1.73
N GLY A 140 -0.70 -11.72 0.51
CA GLY A 140 -1.80 -12.50 -0.07
C GLY A 140 -2.96 -11.66 -0.62
N TYR A 141 -2.79 -10.34 -0.76
CA TYR A 141 -3.79 -9.48 -1.39
C TYR A 141 -3.91 -9.77 -2.89
N THR A 142 -2.80 -10.06 -3.55
CA THR A 142 -2.73 -10.27 -5.00
C THR A 142 -1.95 -11.53 -5.35
N ARG A 143 -2.00 -11.92 -6.63
CA ARG A 143 -1.18 -13.01 -7.20
C ARG A 143 -0.55 -12.59 -8.53
N ILE A 144 -0.03 -11.37 -8.56
CA ILE A 144 0.58 -10.76 -9.74
C ILE A 144 1.94 -11.40 -9.97
N ARG A 145 2.23 -11.78 -11.21
CA ARG A 145 3.54 -12.35 -11.56
C ARG A 145 4.30 -11.39 -12.44
N SER A 146 5.61 -11.38 -12.29
CA SER A 146 6.46 -10.63 -13.21
C SER A 146 6.40 -11.22 -14.63
N PRO A 147 6.64 -10.42 -15.67
CA PRO A 147 6.67 -10.91 -17.05
C PRO A 147 7.68 -12.05 -17.28
N SER A 148 8.79 -12.07 -16.53
CA SER A 148 9.81 -13.12 -16.62
C SER A 148 9.32 -14.44 -16.02
N GLU A 149 8.62 -14.42 -14.89
CA GLU A 149 8.01 -15.60 -14.27
C GLU A 149 6.90 -16.18 -15.15
N GLU A 150 6.12 -15.31 -15.79
CA GLU A 150 5.07 -15.75 -16.69
C GLU A 150 5.64 -16.41 -17.95
N ARG A 151 6.73 -15.86 -18.52
CA ARG A 151 7.47 -16.50 -19.62
C ARG A 151 7.98 -17.89 -19.22
N LYS A 152 8.64 -18.03 -18.07
CA LYS A 152 9.16 -19.33 -17.58
C LYS A 152 8.06 -20.40 -17.48
N ARG A 153 6.87 -20.01 -17.00
CA ARG A 153 5.70 -20.91 -16.94
C ARG A 153 5.19 -21.34 -18.30
N ARG A 154 5.06 -20.41 -19.25
CA ARG A 154 4.65 -20.76 -20.63
C ARG A 154 5.63 -21.73 -21.28
N TYR A 155 6.94 -21.52 -21.08
CA TYR A 155 7.97 -22.47 -21.53
C TYR A 155 7.82 -23.85 -20.87
N HIS A 156 7.60 -23.92 -19.54
CA HIS A 156 7.41 -25.20 -18.86
C HIS A 156 6.10 -25.91 -19.27
N SER A 157 5.01 -25.18 -19.52
CA SER A 157 3.75 -25.77 -20.03
C SER A 157 3.92 -26.34 -21.44
N SER A 158 4.61 -25.61 -22.32
CA SER A 158 4.88 -26.03 -23.70
C SER A 158 5.74 -27.29 -23.77
N THR A 159 6.71 -27.46 -22.86
CA THR A 159 7.55 -28.67 -22.84
C THR A 159 6.78 -29.92 -22.38
N TYR A 160 5.78 -29.78 -21.50
CA TYR A 160 4.95 -30.90 -21.08
C TYR A 160 3.98 -31.37 -22.17
N ASP A 161 3.42 -30.44 -22.95
CA ASP A 161 2.53 -30.78 -24.07
C ASP A 161 3.28 -31.44 -25.25
N ASP A 162 4.51 -30.98 -25.54
CA ASP A 162 5.35 -31.60 -26.58
C ASP A 162 5.86 -33.01 -26.19
N ASP A 163 6.17 -33.23 -24.91
CA ASP A 163 6.61 -34.56 -24.45
C ASP A 163 5.43 -35.57 -24.42
N TYR A 164 4.22 -35.17 -24.02
CA TYR A 164 3.04 -36.05 -24.09
C TYR A 164 2.66 -36.41 -25.54
N SER A 165 2.78 -35.46 -26.47
CA SER A 165 2.58 -35.67 -27.91
C SER A 165 3.54 -36.73 -28.46
N ARG A 166 4.84 -36.65 -28.12
CA ARG A 166 5.86 -37.62 -28.57
C ARG A 166 5.69 -39.03 -27.98
N TYR A 167 5.20 -39.16 -26.75
CA TYR A 167 4.95 -40.46 -26.14
C TYR A 167 3.68 -41.15 -26.67
N SER A 168 2.67 -40.39 -27.11
CA SER A 168 1.42 -40.97 -27.65
C SER A 168 1.58 -41.59 -29.05
N TYR A 169 2.50 -41.07 -29.87
CA TYR A 169 2.71 -41.55 -31.24
C TYR A 169 3.51 -42.86 -31.36
N LYS A 170 4.16 -43.33 -30.28
CA LYS A 170 4.92 -44.60 -30.29
C LYS A 170 4.08 -45.83 -29.92
N ARG A 171 2.79 -45.70 -29.62
CA ARG A 171 1.94 -46.83 -29.18
C ARG A 171 0.99 -47.42 -30.24
N TYR A 172 1.00 -46.92 -31.46
CA TYR A 172 0.21 -47.48 -32.57
C TYR A 172 1.09 -47.82 -33.78
N LYS A 173 1.88 -48.89 -33.65
CA LYS A 173 2.36 -49.67 -34.79
C LYS A 173 2.35 -51.14 -34.38
N TYR A 174 1.19 -51.78 -34.53
CA TYR A 174 1.07 -53.21 -34.76
C TYR A 174 0.71 -53.39 -36.22
#